data_AF-A0A7K3DB59-F1
#
_entry.id   AF-A0A7K3DB59-F1
#
_cell.length_a   1.000
_cell.length_b   1.000
_cell.length_c   1.000
_cell.angle_alpha   90.00
_cell.angle_beta   90.00
_cell.angle_gamma   90.00
#
_symmetry.space_group_name_H-M   'P 1'
#
loop_
_entity.id
_entity.type
_entity.pdbx_description
1 polymer ?
#
loop_
_entity_poly.entity_id
_entity_poly.type
_entity_poly.pdbx_seq_one_letter_code
_entity_poly.pdbx_strand_id
1 'polypeptide(L)'
;TCWIAGAWLALVARPRSLVTCAVLGLGPLVRPDLALVSVVFLAAQWVRVRPSWRGALAGAGVAGTLPVAYEIFRMGYYGHLMPLPGVTKEASRSLWGRGFDYLWDFAGPYALWLPVAAVTTAVLYAGRSGVRRVRGPGGPGALRDTAPVVAPLLAGALCWLYVIKVGGDFMHGRMFLPGLLLMLLPVFLVPLTRVWGVAALVVGVWAVACAGALRVPYEGRIGAGGIADERGVYVRQNAAPHPLHHDFAGQPGNRAYGALVREAARSGAPTLLLAQTPVAGGAPGVTGVYNTLGFSGSVVPLSGAALDPIGLAYPLAAHSEGIVNGRVGHDKRLPDEWIVAERGAADVPEGLDPERVDAARRALRCGPLAELRAATRAPLTMGRFWRNLTGAMERTSFRFPNDPVRAERQLCGR
;
A
#
# COMPACT_ATOMS: atom_id res chain seq x y z
N THR A 1 7.73 -10.92 -3.47
CA THR A 1 8.86 -11.79 -3.08
C THR A 1 9.54 -12.39 -4.29
N CYS A 2 8.84 -13.14 -5.15
CA CYS A 2 9.43 -13.79 -6.34
C CYS A 2 10.11 -12.81 -7.31
N TRP A 3 9.47 -11.68 -7.62
CA TRP A 3 10.08 -10.67 -8.49
C TRP A 3 11.39 -10.10 -7.92
N ILE A 4 11.43 -9.76 -6.63
CA ILE A 4 12.64 -9.22 -5.97
C ILE A 4 13.82 -10.21 -6.11
N ALA A 5 13.59 -11.47 -5.77
CA ALA A 5 14.63 -12.51 -5.85
C ALA A 5 15.05 -12.78 -7.30
N GLY A 6 14.09 -12.89 -8.22
CA GLY A 6 14.36 -13.12 -9.65
C GLY A 6 15.08 -11.96 -10.33
N ALA A 7 14.71 -10.72 -10.01
CA ALA A 7 15.35 -9.50 -10.49
C ALA A 7 16.82 -9.42 -10.05
N TRP A 8 17.08 -9.72 -8.77
CA TRP A 8 18.44 -9.78 -8.25
C TRP A 8 19.26 -10.92 -8.87
N LEU A 9 18.68 -12.12 -9.01
CA LEU A 9 19.33 -13.23 -9.69
C LEU A 9 19.69 -12.90 -11.15
N ALA A 10 18.79 -12.22 -11.88
CA ALA A 10 19.06 -11.78 -13.24
C ALA A 10 20.21 -10.76 -13.30
N LEU A 11 20.28 -9.83 -12.33
CA LEU A 11 21.39 -8.89 -12.17
C LEU A 11 22.73 -9.60 -11.89
N VAL A 12 22.72 -10.66 -11.09
CA VAL A 12 23.93 -11.46 -10.80
C VAL A 12 24.35 -12.28 -12.02
N ALA A 13 23.44 -13.07 -12.57
CA ALA A 13 23.73 -14.14 -13.53
C ALA A 13 23.79 -13.69 -14.98
N ARG A 14 22.95 -12.74 -15.41
CA ARG A 14 22.85 -12.30 -16.81
C ARG A 14 22.77 -10.76 -16.93
N PRO A 15 23.70 -9.99 -16.33
CA PRO A 15 23.60 -8.53 -16.28
C PRO A 15 23.58 -7.86 -17.67
N ARG A 16 24.21 -8.47 -18.69
CA ARG A 16 24.27 -7.92 -20.06
C ARG A 16 23.02 -8.15 -20.90
N SER A 17 22.08 -8.99 -20.44
CA SER A 17 20.90 -9.33 -21.23
C SER A 17 19.85 -8.21 -21.21
N LEU A 18 19.22 -7.93 -22.36
CA LEU A 18 18.04 -7.07 -22.43
C LEU A 18 16.84 -7.66 -21.69
N VAL A 19 16.77 -9.00 -21.56
CA VAL A 19 15.75 -9.66 -20.74
C VAL A 19 15.91 -9.26 -19.27
N THR A 20 17.14 -9.10 -18.78
CA THR A 20 17.38 -8.57 -17.43
C THR A 20 16.82 -7.16 -17.29
N CYS A 21 17.05 -6.26 -18.27
CA CYS A 21 16.45 -4.93 -18.25
C CYS A 21 14.91 -5.00 -18.18
N ALA A 22 14.28 -5.87 -18.98
CA ALA A 22 12.84 -6.09 -18.95
C ALA A 22 12.36 -6.50 -17.56
N VAL A 23 12.97 -7.54 -16.98
CA VAL A 23 12.61 -8.06 -15.64
C VAL A 23 12.79 -7.00 -14.57
N LEU A 24 13.92 -6.27 -14.59
CA LEU A 24 14.17 -5.15 -13.67
C LEU A 24 13.14 -4.04 -13.84
N GLY A 25 12.63 -3.80 -15.04
CA GLY A 25 11.59 -2.84 -15.35
C GLY A 25 10.21 -3.18 -14.80
N LEU A 26 9.89 -4.47 -14.57
CA LEU A 26 8.54 -4.90 -14.14
C LEU A 26 8.16 -4.51 -12.70
N GLY A 27 9.08 -3.97 -11.90
CA GLY A 27 8.84 -3.65 -10.49
C GLY A 27 7.54 -2.87 -10.21
N PRO A 28 7.31 -1.71 -10.84
CA PRO A 28 6.09 -0.91 -10.65
C PRO A 28 4.78 -1.67 -10.95
N LEU A 29 4.83 -2.66 -11.83
CA LEU A 29 3.67 -3.48 -12.21
C LEU A 29 3.36 -4.55 -11.15
N VAL A 30 4.38 -5.02 -10.44
CA VAL A 30 4.20 -5.91 -9.29
C VAL A 30 3.62 -5.11 -8.14
N ARG A 31 4.27 -4.00 -7.79
CA ARG A 31 3.81 -3.03 -6.79
C ARG A 31 4.42 -1.65 -7.10
N PRO A 32 3.67 -0.54 -6.95
CA PRO A 32 4.17 0.79 -7.26
C PRO A 32 5.46 1.18 -6.51
N ASP A 33 5.61 0.78 -5.24
CA ASP A 33 6.79 1.08 -4.42
C ASP A 33 8.09 0.40 -4.93
N LEU A 34 7.96 -0.68 -5.70
CA LEU A 34 9.10 -1.37 -6.29
C LEU A 34 9.70 -0.64 -7.50
N ALA A 35 9.10 0.48 -7.94
CA ALA A 35 9.72 1.40 -8.89
C ALA A 35 11.10 1.87 -8.39
N LEU A 36 11.21 2.16 -7.09
CA LEU A 36 12.47 2.50 -6.44
C LEU A 36 13.52 1.39 -6.61
N VAL A 37 13.11 0.14 -6.40
CA VAL A 37 13.97 -1.04 -6.53
C VAL A 37 14.41 -1.23 -7.99
N SER A 38 13.48 -1.06 -8.94
CA SER A 38 13.79 -1.09 -10.37
C SER A 38 14.86 -0.08 -10.75
N VAL A 39 14.74 1.17 -10.29
CA VAL A 39 15.73 2.23 -10.56
C VAL A 39 17.10 1.86 -10.00
N VAL A 40 17.16 1.42 -8.74
CA VAL A 40 18.43 1.04 -8.09
C VAL A 40 19.08 -0.16 -8.81
N PHE A 41 18.29 -1.17 -9.20
CA PHE A 41 18.82 -2.36 -9.87
C PHE A 41 19.26 -2.07 -11.31
N LEU A 42 18.54 -1.24 -12.05
CA LEU A 42 18.96 -0.79 -13.39
C LEU A 42 20.24 0.05 -13.31
N ALA A 43 20.36 0.94 -12.32
CA ALA A 43 21.60 1.70 -12.11
C ALA A 43 22.77 0.76 -11.77
N ALA A 44 22.57 -0.22 -10.90
CA ALA A 44 23.57 -1.23 -10.56
C ALA A 44 23.98 -2.08 -11.77
N GLN A 45 23.01 -2.44 -12.62
CA GLN A 45 23.26 -3.13 -13.89
C GLN A 45 24.15 -2.29 -14.81
N TRP A 46 23.85 -0.99 -14.96
CA TRP A 46 24.64 -0.08 -15.79
C TRP A 46 26.05 0.14 -15.26
N VAL A 47 26.22 0.23 -13.93
CA VAL A 47 27.54 0.28 -13.30
C VAL A 47 28.34 -0.98 -13.61
N ARG A 48 27.71 -2.16 -13.53
CA ARG A 48 28.33 -3.47 -13.75
C ARG A 48 28.68 -3.72 -15.23
N VAL A 49 27.79 -3.38 -16.16
CA VAL A 49 27.92 -3.69 -17.59
C VAL A 49 28.61 -2.59 -18.38
N ARG A 50 28.39 -1.32 -18.01
CA ARG A 50 28.74 -0.12 -18.79
C ARG A 50 28.29 -0.23 -20.25
N PRO A 51 26.97 -0.27 -20.50
CA PRO A 51 26.47 -0.34 -21.86
C PRO A 51 26.89 0.90 -22.65
N SER A 52 27.04 0.76 -23.97
CA SER A 52 27.11 1.91 -24.87
C SER A 52 25.82 2.73 -24.76
N TRP A 53 25.82 3.99 -25.22
CA TRP A 53 24.62 4.83 -25.20
C TRP A 53 23.43 4.14 -25.91
N ARG A 54 23.68 3.43 -27.02
CA ARG A 54 22.65 2.63 -27.74
C ARG A 54 22.13 1.49 -26.87
N GLY A 55 23.02 0.79 -26.17
CA GLY A 55 22.64 -0.28 -25.24
C GLY A 55 21.87 0.25 -24.02
N ALA A 56 22.23 1.43 -23.52
CA ALA A 56 21.51 2.10 -22.44
C ALA A 56 20.09 2.49 -22.87
N LEU A 57 19.93 3.08 -24.08
CA LEU A 57 18.62 3.40 -24.64
C LEU A 57 17.78 2.16 -24.90
N ALA A 58 18.36 1.10 -25.48
CA ALA A 58 17.66 -0.17 -25.69
C ALA A 58 17.22 -0.80 -24.36
N GLY A 59 18.11 -0.79 -23.34
CA GLY A 59 17.80 -1.29 -22.01
C GLY A 59 16.72 -0.48 -21.31
N ALA A 60 16.80 0.86 -21.36
CA ALA A 60 15.81 1.76 -20.79
C ALA A 60 14.44 1.61 -21.50
N GLY A 61 14.44 1.51 -22.83
CA GLY A 61 13.25 1.24 -23.62
C GLY A 61 12.58 -0.07 -23.18
N VAL A 62 13.32 -1.18 -23.21
CA VAL A 62 12.78 -2.50 -22.82
C VAL A 62 12.30 -2.53 -21.36
N ALA A 63 13.03 -1.89 -20.43
CA ALA A 63 12.61 -1.80 -19.04
C ALA A 63 11.37 -0.91 -18.84
N GLY A 64 11.23 0.16 -19.64
CA GLY A 64 10.21 1.18 -19.46
C GLY A 64 8.92 0.94 -20.26
N THR A 65 8.96 0.26 -21.42
CA THR A 65 7.83 0.18 -22.35
C THR A 65 6.55 -0.31 -21.67
N LEU A 66 6.59 -1.46 -21.00
CA LEU A 66 5.39 -2.03 -20.39
C LEU A 66 4.92 -1.23 -19.16
N PRO A 67 5.78 -0.85 -18.19
CA PRO A 67 5.38 0.00 -17.07
C PRO A 67 4.80 1.35 -17.50
N VAL A 68 5.43 2.04 -18.45
CA VAL A 68 4.98 3.36 -18.91
C VAL A 68 3.69 3.25 -19.69
N ALA A 69 3.55 2.28 -20.60
CA ALA A 69 2.30 2.06 -21.32
C ALA A 69 1.14 1.74 -20.37
N TYR A 70 1.39 0.91 -19.35
CA TYR A 70 0.39 0.60 -18.33
C TYR A 70 0.06 1.81 -17.47
N GLU A 71 1.03 2.65 -17.12
CA GLU A 71 0.80 3.88 -16.37
C GLU A 71 -0.08 4.86 -17.15
N ILE A 72 0.22 5.09 -18.43
CA ILE A 72 -0.59 5.93 -19.32
C ILE A 72 -2.02 5.40 -19.41
N PHE A 73 -2.17 4.09 -19.60
CA PHE A 73 -3.48 3.45 -19.58
C PHE A 73 -4.19 3.66 -18.24
N ARG A 74 -3.51 3.44 -17.12
CA ARG A 74 -4.08 3.60 -15.77
C ARG A 74 -4.53 5.02 -15.51
N MET A 75 -3.72 6.00 -15.86
CA MET A 75 -4.05 7.42 -15.72
C MET A 75 -5.27 7.80 -16.56
N GLY A 76 -5.35 7.36 -17.82
CA GLY A 76 -6.51 7.63 -18.67
C GLY A 76 -7.77 6.84 -18.29
N TYR A 77 -7.63 5.61 -17.82
CA TYR A 77 -8.76 4.75 -17.43
C TYR A 77 -9.34 5.14 -16.06
N TYR A 78 -8.49 5.26 -15.03
CA TYR A 78 -8.92 5.56 -13.66
C TYR A 78 -8.92 7.06 -13.33
N GLY A 79 -8.29 7.91 -14.15
CA GLY A 79 -8.20 9.35 -13.91
C GLY A 79 -7.25 9.77 -12.80
N HIS A 80 -6.39 8.88 -12.31
CA HIS A 80 -5.49 9.11 -11.17
C HIS A 80 -4.07 8.61 -11.46
N LEU A 81 -3.07 9.27 -10.87
CA LEU A 81 -1.66 8.89 -10.98
C LEU A 81 -1.31 7.67 -10.13
N MET A 82 -2.03 7.45 -9.04
CA MET A 82 -1.80 6.34 -8.13
C MET A 82 -3.15 5.70 -7.74
N PRO A 83 -3.17 4.42 -7.32
CA PRO A 83 -4.42 3.78 -6.95
C PRO A 83 -5.04 4.47 -5.72
N LEU A 84 -6.36 4.38 -5.54
CA LEU A 84 -7.09 5.03 -4.43
C LEU A 84 -6.45 4.80 -3.04
N PRO A 85 -5.92 3.61 -2.69
CA PRO A 85 -5.18 3.45 -1.44
C PRO A 85 -4.02 4.43 -1.26
N GLY A 86 -3.30 4.83 -2.31
CA GLY A 86 -2.25 5.85 -2.21
C GLY A 86 -2.78 7.23 -1.84
N VAL A 87 -3.95 7.60 -2.35
CA VAL A 87 -4.66 8.86 -2.05
C VAL A 87 -5.22 8.82 -0.63
N THR A 88 -5.90 7.73 -0.31
CA THR A 88 -6.58 7.49 0.97
C THR A 88 -5.61 7.47 2.14
N LYS A 89 -4.47 6.79 1.98
CA LYS A 89 -3.45 6.66 3.02
C LYS A 89 -2.46 7.83 3.04
N GLU A 90 -2.67 8.85 2.20
CA GLU A 90 -1.83 10.04 2.11
C GLU A 90 -0.35 9.71 1.95
N ALA A 91 -0.01 8.91 0.95
CA ALA A 91 1.33 8.33 0.76
C ALA A 91 2.48 9.36 0.61
N SER A 92 2.18 10.64 0.47
CA SER A 92 3.16 11.73 0.40
C SER A 92 3.48 12.39 1.75
N ARG A 93 2.68 12.15 2.81
CA ARG A 93 2.87 12.75 4.15
C ARG A 93 4.20 12.34 4.78
N SER A 94 4.64 13.15 5.74
CA SER A 94 5.85 12.90 6.54
C SER A 94 5.46 12.78 8.02
N LEU A 95 5.48 11.55 8.54
CA LEU A 95 5.05 11.17 9.89
C LEU A 95 6.17 10.39 10.60
N TRP A 96 7.37 10.97 10.63
CA TRP A 96 8.60 10.33 11.11
C TRP A 96 8.49 9.68 12.49
N GLY A 97 7.95 10.40 13.49
CA GLY A 97 7.81 9.87 14.85
C GLY A 97 7.04 8.55 14.87
N ARG A 98 5.90 8.53 14.19
CA ARG A 98 5.08 7.32 14.02
C ARG A 98 5.81 6.23 13.22
N GLY A 99 6.61 6.61 12.23
CA GLY A 99 7.43 5.67 11.48
C GLY A 99 8.50 5.00 12.33
N PHE A 100 9.10 5.72 13.27
CA PHE A 100 10.02 5.13 14.26
C PHE A 100 9.29 4.23 15.24
N ASP A 101 8.07 4.60 15.67
CA ASP A 101 7.22 3.72 16.48
C ASP A 101 6.91 2.41 15.73
N TYR A 102 6.59 2.49 14.43
CA TYR A 102 6.35 1.33 13.58
C TYR A 102 7.60 0.47 13.37
N LEU A 103 8.78 1.09 13.25
CA LEU A 103 10.07 0.36 13.19
C LEU A 103 10.35 -0.37 14.50
N TRP A 104 10.12 0.29 15.64
CA TRP A 104 10.29 -0.32 16.95
C TRP A 104 9.29 -1.44 17.19
N ASP A 105 8.04 -1.25 16.78
CA ASP A 105 7.00 -2.28 16.80
C ASP A 105 7.42 -3.52 16.01
N PHE A 106 8.07 -3.34 14.86
CA PHE A 106 8.61 -4.43 14.05
C PHE A 106 9.87 -5.09 14.65
N ALA A 107 10.81 -4.31 15.19
CA ALA A 107 12.13 -4.81 15.60
C ALA A 107 12.20 -5.24 17.07
N GLY A 108 11.48 -4.53 17.94
CA GLY A 108 11.52 -4.62 19.40
C GLY A 108 11.04 -5.96 19.95
N PRO A 109 9.79 -6.37 19.65
CA PRO A 109 9.21 -7.62 20.15
C PRO A 109 10.04 -8.86 19.83
N TYR A 110 10.80 -8.83 18.74
CA TYR A 110 11.63 -9.94 18.29
C TYR A 110 13.13 -9.75 18.55
N ALA A 111 13.53 -8.70 19.28
CA ALA A 111 14.94 -8.39 19.54
C ALA A 111 15.81 -8.44 18.27
N LEU A 112 15.32 -7.86 17.16
CA LEU A 112 15.94 -7.97 15.83
C LEU A 112 17.38 -7.41 15.78
N TRP A 113 17.78 -6.61 16.78
CA TRP A 113 19.17 -6.18 16.96
C TRP A 113 20.14 -7.34 17.18
N LEU A 114 19.71 -8.49 17.73
CA LEU A 114 20.57 -9.66 17.95
C LEU A 114 21.11 -10.27 16.65
N PRO A 115 20.27 -10.69 15.67
CA PRO A 115 20.78 -11.20 14.39
C PRO A 115 21.52 -10.11 13.61
N VAL A 116 21.09 -8.84 13.68
CA VAL A 116 21.80 -7.72 13.04
C VAL A 116 23.22 -7.61 13.61
N ALA A 117 23.38 -7.58 14.94
CA ALA A 117 24.69 -7.49 15.57
C ALA A 117 25.59 -8.67 15.23
N ALA A 118 25.05 -9.90 15.19
CA ALA A 118 25.79 -11.10 14.81
C ALA A 118 26.33 -11.00 13.36
N VAL A 119 25.46 -10.62 12.42
CA VAL A 119 25.83 -10.45 11.00
C VAL A 119 26.82 -9.30 10.84
N THR A 120 26.59 -8.15 11.45
CA THR A 120 27.52 -7.01 11.40
C THR A 120 28.89 -7.38 11.96
N THR A 121 28.95 -8.10 13.09
CA THR A 121 30.20 -8.56 13.68
C THR A 121 30.94 -9.52 12.74
N ALA A 122 30.22 -10.45 12.11
CA ALA A 122 30.78 -11.37 11.13
C ALA A 122 31.34 -10.64 9.89
N VAL A 123 30.60 -9.65 9.36
CA VAL A 123 31.06 -8.78 8.27
C VAL A 123 32.35 -8.05 8.64
N LEU A 124 32.40 -7.41 9.81
CA LEU A 124 33.57 -6.67 10.27
C LEU A 124 34.80 -7.58 10.47
N TYR A 125 34.59 -8.78 11.01
CA TYR A 125 35.67 -9.74 11.25
C TYR A 125 36.18 -10.39 9.96
N ALA A 126 35.27 -10.82 9.07
CA ALA A 126 35.62 -11.36 7.76
C ALA A 126 36.27 -10.28 6.88
N GLY A 127 35.78 -9.04 6.94
CA GLY A 127 36.34 -7.86 6.27
C GLY A 127 37.78 -7.58 6.72
N ARG A 128 38.07 -7.62 8.03
CA ARG A 128 39.45 -7.48 8.55
C ARG A 128 40.39 -8.59 8.05
N SER A 129 39.86 -9.80 7.90
CA SER A 129 40.61 -10.96 7.40
C SER A 129 40.89 -10.87 5.89
N GLY A 130 39.95 -10.31 5.12
CA GLY A 130 40.06 -10.08 3.67
C GLY A 130 40.87 -8.83 3.31
N VAL A 131 40.79 -7.75 4.09
CA VAL A 131 41.57 -6.51 3.93
C VAL A 131 43.08 -6.78 4.08
N ARG A 132 43.50 -7.82 4.83
CA ARG A 132 44.90 -8.27 4.87
C ARG A 132 45.35 -9.00 3.60
N ARG A 133 44.44 -9.54 2.79
CA ARG A 133 44.74 -10.24 1.51
C ARG A 133 44.53 -9.37 0.27
N VAL A 134 43.73 -8.30 0.35
CA VAL A 134 43.36 -7.43 -0.78
C VAL A 134 43.89 -6.00 -0.54
N ARG A 135 45.21 -5.85 -0.45
CA ARG A 135 45.86 -4.57 -0.80
C ARG A 135 46.10 -4.58 -2.31
N GLY A 136 45.01 -4.39 -3.06
CA GLY A 136 44.99 -4.01 -4.47
C GLY A 136 44.02 -2.82 -4.62
N PRO A 137 44.26 -1.89 -5.55
CA PRO A 137 43.71 -0.54 -5.45
C PRO A 137 42.18 -0.54 -5.54
N GLY A 138 41.55 0.23 -4.65
CA GLY A 138 40.13 0.60 -4.68
C GLY A 138 39.79 1.43 -5.92
N GLY A 139 39.83 0.80 -7.09
CA GLY A 139 39.50 1.40 -8.38
C GLY A 139 38.06 1.10 -8.81
N PRO A 140 37.65 1.60 -10.00
CA PRO A 140 36.30 1.41 -10.55
C PRO A 140 35.86 -0.05 -10.73
N GLY A 141 36.79 -1.02 -10.71
CA GLY A 141 36.51 -2.45 -10.74
C GLY A 141 35.84 -2.98 -9.47
N ALA A 142 36.23 -2.49 -8.29
CA ALA A 142 35.68 -2.94 -7.02
C ALA A 142 34.18 -2.60 -6.88
N LEU A 143 33.74 -1.46 -7.43
CA LEU A 143 32.34 -1.07 -7.46
C LEU A 143 31.50 -1.98 -8.38
N ARG A 144 32.08 -2.50 -9.47
CA ARG A 144 31.39 -3.40 -10.42
C ARG A 144 31.14 -4.77 -9.80
N ASP A 145 32.12 -5.29 -9.08
CA ASP A 145 32.05 -6.61 -8.46
C ASP A 145 31.15 -6.61 -7.23
N THR A 146 31.06 -5.48 -6.52
CA THR A 146 30.19 -5.31 -5.35
C THR A 146 28.77 -4.85 -5.68
N ALA A 147 28.48 -4.41 -6.91
CA ALA A 147 27.15 -3.90 -7.30
C ALA A 147 25.99 -4.87 -6.94
N PRO A 148 26.06 -6.19 -7.18
CA PRO A 148 24.99 -7.11 -6.78
C PRO A 148 24.84 -7.27 -5.26
N VAL A 149 25.86 -6.92 -4.46
CA VAL A 149 25.79 -6.92 -2.99
C VAL A 149 25.20 -5.61 -2.49
N VAL A 150 25.68 -4.47 -3.00
CA VAL A 150 25.31 -3.13 -2.52
C VAL A 150 23.91 -2.72 -2.97
N ALA A 151 23.53 -3.02 -4.22
CA ALA A 151 22.25 -2.60 -4.78
C ALA A 151 21.02 -3.06 -3.98
N PRO A 152 20.88 -4.34 -3.59
CA PRO A 152 19.74 -4.77 -2.78
C PRO A 152 19.78 -4.21 -1.35
N LEU A 153 20.95 -4.02 -0.74
CA LEU A 153 21.07 -3.33 0.55
C LEU A 153 20.57 -1.89 0.48
N LEU A 154 21.02 -1.15 -0.54
CA LEU A 154 20.62 0.24 -0.77
C LEU A 154 19.12 0.33 -1.07
N ALA A 155 18.60 -0.51 -1.95
CA ALA A 155 17.17 -0.53 -2.28
C ALA A 155 16.32 -0.84 -1.03
N GLY A 156 16.73 -1.84 -0.22
CA GLY A 156 16.04 -2.21 1.00
C GLY A 156 16.05 -1.09 2.05
N ALA A 157 17.20 -0.43 2.24
CA ALA A 157 17.33 0.70 3.15
C ALA A 157 16.48 1.91 2.70
N LEU A 158 16.45 2.22 1.41
CA LEU A 158 15.60 3.30 0.87
C LEU A 158 14.11 2.96 0.99
N CYS A 159 13.71 1.69 0.80
CA CYS A 159 12.35 1.23 1.07
C CYS A 159 11.98 1.44 2.55
N TRP A 160 12.85 1.05 3.48
CA TRP A 160 12.63 1.26 4.91
C TRP A 160 12.56 2.75 5.26
N LEU A 161 13.47 3.56 4.73
CA LEU A 161 13.46 5.02 4.91
C LEU A 161 12.13 5.63 4.45
N TYR A 162 11.62 5.20 3.29
CA TYR A 162 10.32 5.64 2.80
C TYR A 162 9.19 5.23 3.76
N VAL A 163 9.15 3.98 4.22
CA VAL A 163 8.14 3.49 5.18
C VAL A 163 8.18 4.29 6.49
N ILE A 164 9.37 4.56 7.03
CA ILE A 164 9.54 5.39 8.24
C ILE A 164 9.07 6.82 7.96
N LYS A 165 9.46 7.41 6.82
CA LYS A 165 9.03 8.76 6.44
C LYS A 165 7.51 8.88 6.43
N VAL A 166 6.79 7.94 5.80
CA VAL A 166 5.33 8.04 5.66
C VAL A 166 4.55 7.61 6.92
N GLY A 167 5.23 7.11 7.95
CA GLY A 167 4.63 6.76 9.24
C GLY A 167 4.19 5.31 9.39
N GLY A 168 4.69 4.41 8.55
CA GLY A 168 4.40 2.97 8.62
C GLY A 168 3.03 2.59 8.08
N ASP A 169 2.43 1.58 8.71
CA ASP A 169 1.10 1.08 8.39
C ASP A 169 0.37 0.59 9.65
N PHE A 170 -0.93 0.35 9.56
CA PHE A 170 -1.69 -0.20 10.69
C PHE A 170 -1.47 -1.69 10.92
N MET A 171 -0.97 -2.47 9.95
CA MET A 171 -0.67 -3.88 10.18
C MET A 171 0.79 -4.05 10.60
N HIS A 172 1.01 -4.83 11.64
CA HIS A 172 2.33 -5.10 12.20
C HIS A 172 3.33 -5.57 11.12
N GLY A 173 4.45 -4.84 10.99
CA GLY A 173 5.67 -5.22 10.23
C GLY A 173 5.57 -5.37 8.71
N ARG A 174 4.36 -5.48 8.11
CA ARG A 174 4.20 -5.92 6.71
C ARG A 174 4.90 -5.03 5.68
N MET A 175 5.02 -3.72 5.94
CA MET A 175 5.63 -2.78 4.99
C MET A 175 7.16 -2.87 4.98
N PHE A 176 7.78 -3.41 6.03
CA PHE A 176 9.23 -3.61 6.07
C PHE A 176 9.69 -4.89 5.36
N LEU A 177 8.79 -5.86 5.14
CA LEU A 177 9.14 -7.17 4.58
C LEU A 177 9.82 -7.11 3.19
N PRO A 178 9.39 -6.27 2.22
CA PRO A 178 10.10 -6.17 0.95
C PRO A 178 11.54 -5.66 1.11
N GLY A 179 11.73 -4.63 1.94
CA GLY A 179 13.05 -4.07 2.22
C GLY A 179 13.94 -5.04 3.01
N LEU A 180 13.37 -5.79 3.95
CA LEU A 180 14.08 -6.84 4.69
C LEU A 180 14.57 -7.92 3.72
N LEU A 181 13.70 -8.43 2.85
CA LEU A 181 14.06 -9.44 1.87
C LEU A 181 15.22 -8.95 1.00
N LEU A 182 15.14 -7.72 0.48
CA LEU A 182 16.21 -7.10 -0.28
C LEU A 182 17.52 -7.12 0.52
N MET A 183 17.51 -6.68 1.76
CA MET A 183 18.72 -6.66 2.60
C MET A 183 19.28 -8.05 2.92
N LEU A 184 18.46 -9.10 2.86
CA LEU A 184 18.87 -10.48 3.08
C LEU A 184 19.44 -11.16 1.82
N LEU A 185 19.19 -10.65 0.60
CA LEU A 185 19.66 -11.28 -0.64
C LEU A 185 21.18 -11.53 -0.69
N PRO A 186 22.05 -10.59 -0.24
CA PRO A 186 23.49 -10.84 -0.28
C PRO A 186 23.97 -12.01 0.58
N VAL A 187 23.16 -12.50 1.53
CA VAL A 187 23.49 -13.68 2.34
C VAL A 187 23.75 -14.91 1.46
N PHE A 188 23.08 -15.03 0.31
CA PHE A 188 23.29 -16.12 -0.64
C PHE A 188 24.67 -16.10 -1.33
N LEU A 189 25.43 -15.00 -1.20
CA LEU A 189 26.79 -14.88 -1.73
C LEU A 189 27.86 -15.12 -0.65
N VAL A 190 27.45 -15.32 0.60
CA VAL A 190 28.36 -15.48 1.74
C VAL A 190 28.88 -16.91 1.81
N PRO A 191 30.20 -17.14 1.78
CA PRO A 191 30.75 -18.49 1.91
C PRO A 191 30.63 -19.01 3.35
N LEU A 192 30.37 -20.31 3.50
CA LEU A 192 30.26 -20.96 4.81
C LEU A 192 31.65 -21.15 5.43
N THR A 193 32.12 -20.15 6.18
CA THR A 193 33.35 -20.21 6.99
C THR A 193 33.01 -20.37 8.47
N ARG A 194 34.01 -20.59 9.34
CA ARG A 194 33.80 -20.67 10.79
C ARG A 194 33.08 -19.43 11.35
N VAL A 195 33.46 -18.24 10.88
CA VAL A 195 32.88 -16.95 11.32
C VAL A 195 31.41 -16.89 10.94
N TRP A 196 31.09 -17.22 9.69
CA TRP A 196 29.73 -17.23 9.19
C TRP A 196 28.88 -18.38 9.76
N GLY A 197 29.50 -19.51 10.10
CA GLY A 197 28.85 -20.61 10.80
C GLY A 197 28.43 -20.23 12.23
N VAL A 198 29.28 -19.49 12.96
CA VAL A 198 28.92 -18.94 14.27
C VAL A 198 27.78 -17.92 14.14
N ALA A 199 27.86 -17.00 13.18
CA ALA A 199 26.78 -16.03 12.95
C ALA A 199 25.46 -16.73 12.58
N ALA A 200 25.50 -17.74 11.71
CA ALA A 200 24.34 -18.54 11.35
C ALA A 200 23.76 -19.30 12.55
N LEU A 201 24.60 -19.83 13.45
CA LEU A 201 24.15 -20.47 14.68
C LEU A 201 23.41 -19.47 15.59
N VAL A 202 23.98 -18.27 15.80
CA VAL A 202 23.34 -17.23 16.61
C VAL A 202 22.00 -16.82 16.02
N VAL A 203 21.94 -16.59 14.70
CA VAL A 203 20.69 -16.28 13.99
C VAL A 203 19.70 -17.45 14.09
N GLY A 204 20.16 -18.69 13.99
CA GLY A 204 19.33 -19.89 14.12
C GLY A 204 18.70 -20.03 15.51
N VAL A 205 19.49 -19.85 16.57
CA VAL A 205 19.00 -19.86 17.96
C VAL A 205 17.99 -18.74 18.19
N TRP A 206 18.29 -17.53 17.70
CA TRP A 206 17.37 -16.39 17.75
C TRP A 206 16.05 -16.71 17.01
N ALA A 207 16.11 -17.33 15.83
CA ALA A 207 14.94 -17.67 15.05
C ALA A 207 14.06 -18.71 15.77
N VAL A 208 14.66 -19.70 16.44
CA VAL A 208 13.92 -20.67 17.28
C VAL A 208 13.25 -19.96 18.46
N ALA A 209 13.94 -19.04 19.14
CA ALA A 209 13.34 -18.25 20.22
C ALA A 209 12.18 -17.38 19.72
N CYS A 210 12.31 -16.76 18.54
CA CYS A 210 11.23 -16.01 17.90
C CYS A 210 10.02 -16.89 17.59
N ALA A 211 10.25 -18.07 17.01
CA ALA A 211 9.18 -19.01 16.69
C ALA A 211 8.43 -19.48 17.94
N GLY A 212 9.16 -19.77 19.03
CA GLY A 212 8.60 -20.37 20.24
C GLY A 212 7.99 -19.39 21.25
N ALA A 213 8.59 -18.22 21.46
CA ALA A 213 8.30 -17.41 22.64
C ALA A 213 8.04 -15.92 22.36
N LEU A 214 8.72 -15.29 21.40
CA LEU A 214 8.63 -13.85 21.21
C LEU A 214 7.37 -13.45 20.45
N ARG A 215 6.59 -12.53 21.01
CA ARG A 215 5.29 -12.09 20.48
C ARG A 215 5.10 -10.59 20.71
N VAL A 216 4.22 -10.00 19.91
CA VAL A 216 3.77 -8.61 20.13
C VAL A 216 2.94 -8.54 21.41
N PRO A 217 3.01 -7.45 22.20
CA PRO A 217 2.31 -7.35 23.50
C PRO A 217 0.78 -7.17 23.37
N TYR A 218 0.25 -7.13 22.15
CA TYR A 218 -1.16 -6.87 21.85
C TYR A 218 -1.77 -7.97 20.96
N GLU A 219 -1.39 -9.23 21.17
CA GLU A 219 -1.94 -10.37 20.40
C GLU A 219 -3.47 -10.33 20.29
N GLY A 220 -3.96 -10.58 19.08
CA GLY A 220 -5.38 -10.47 18.75
C GLY A 220 -5.90 -9.06 18.58
N ARG A 221 -5.20 -8.03 19.04
CA ARG A 221 -5.72 -6.68 19.30
C ARG A 221 -5.04 -5.62 18.45
N ILE A 222 -5.56 -4.40 18.58
CA ILE A 222 -4.90 -3.17 18.13
C ILE A 222 -4.10 -2.64 19.34
N GLY A 223 -2.79 -2.49 19.18
CA GLY A 223 -1.90 -1.92 20.19
C GLY A 223 -2.08 -0.40 20.34
N ALA A 224 -1.44 0.16 21.37
CA ALA A 224 -1.57 1.58 21.73
C ALA A 224 -1.16 2.55 20.61
N GLY A 225 -0.17 2.17 19.77
CA GLY A 225 0.25 2.94 18.60
C GLY A 225 -0.71 2.85 17.39
N GLY A 226 -1.84 2.17 17.53
CA GLY A 226 -2.81 1.95 16.44
C GLY A 226 -2.43 0.82 15.47
N ILE A 227 -1.35 0.10 15.75
CA ILE A 227 -0.86 -1.05 14.97
C ILE A 227 -1.59 -2.31 15.43
N ALA A 228 -2.00 -3.16 14.50
CA ALA A 228 -2.81 -4.34 14.74
C ALA A 228 -2.01 -5.63 14.51
N ASP A 229 -2.23 -6.60 15.40
CA ASP A 229 -2.06 -8.01 15.06
C ASP A 229 -3.26 -8.42 14.20
N GLU A 230 -3.17 -8.13 12.90
CA GLU A 230 -4.28 -8.30 11.97
C GLU A 230 -4.75 -9.76 11.89
N ARG A 231 -3.81 -10.72 11.95
CA ARG A 231 -4.15 -12.15 11.97
C ARG A 231 -5.01 -12.47 13.19
N GLY A 232 -4.56 -12.08 14.37
CA GLY A 232 -5.28 -12.32 15.60
C GLY A 232 -6.63 -11.58 15.66
N VAL A 233 -6.72 -10.38 15.07
CA VAL A 233 -8.00 -9.68 14.89
C VAL A 233 -8.97 -10.56 14.12
N TYR A 234 -8.61 -11.04 12.92
CA TYR A 234 -9.50 -11.89 12.12
C TYR A 234 -9.83 -13.23 12.77
N VAL A 235 -8.91 -13.85 13.51
CA VAL A 235 -9.21 -15.05 14.32
C VAL A 235 -10.37 -14.78 15.28
N ARG A 236 -10.33 -13.64 15.99
CA ARG A 236 -11.41 -13.25 16.90
C ARG A 236 -12.69 -12.89 16.14
N GLN A 237 -12.60 -12.15 15.03
CA GLN A 237 -13.79 -11.77 14.28
C GLN A 237 -14.55 -12.99 13.74
N ASN A 238 -13.84 -14.06 13.37
CA ASN A 238 -14.44 -15.31 12.90
C ASN A 238 -14.73 -16.31 14.02
N ALA A 239 -14.35 -16.01 15.28
CA ALA A 239 -14.37 -16.97 16.38
C ALA A 239 -13.72 -18.33 16.01
N ALA A 240 -12.67 -18.30 15.18
CA ALA A 240 -12.03 -19.48 14.62
C ALA A 240 -10.50 -19.31 14.67
N PRO A 241 -9.74 -20.26 15.24
CA PRO A 241 -8.28 -20.15 15.38
C PRO A 241 -7.52 -20.19 14.04
N HIS A 242 -8.12 -20.82 13.03
CA HIS A 242 -7.59 -20.97 11.68
C HIS A 242 -8.72 -20.79 10.66
N PRO A 243 -9.21 -19.55 10.45
CA PRO A 243 -10.36 -19.33 9.59
C PRO A 243 -9.98 -19.63 8.12
N LEU A 244 -10.68 -20.59 7.52
CA LEU A 244 -10.63 -20.88 6.08
C LEU A 244 -11.75 -20.16 5.31
N HIS A 245 -12.76 -19.69 6.03
CA HIS A 245 -13.89 -18.93 5.53
C HIS A 245 -14.10 -17.69 6.41
N HIS A 246 -14.72 -16.67 5.82
CA HIS A 246 -15.04 -15.42 6.49
C HIS A 246 -16.52 -15.36 6.87
N ASP A 247 -16.90 -16.06 7.95
CA ASP A 247 -18.27 -16.08 8.47
C ASP A 247 -18.54 -14.98 9.52
N PHE A 248 -17.47 -14.38 10.05
CA PHE A 248 -17.49 -13.37 11.09
C PHE A 248 -18.32 -13.77 12.33
N ALA A 249 -18.32 -15.05 12.70
CA ALA A 249 -19.12 -15.58 13.82
C ALA A 249 -18.81 -14.89 15.16
N GLY A 250 -17.58 -14.44 15.37
CA GLY A 250 -17.15 -13.70 16.56
C GLY A 250 -17.43 -12.19 16.52
N GLN A 251 -18.03 -11.68 15.44
CA GLN A 251 -18.35 -10.25 15.30
C GLN A 251 -19.84 -10.04 14.95
N PRO A 252 -20.71 -9.92 15.98
CA PRO A 252 -22.16 -9.78 15.79
C PRO A 252 -22.56 -8.65 14.83
N GLY A 253 -21.82 -7.53 14.84
CA GLY A 253 -22.08 -6.40 13.95
C GLY A 253 -21.94 -6.76 12.47
N ASN A 254 -20.94 -7.58 12.11
CA ASN A 254 -20.76 -8.03 10.74
C ASN A 254 -21.89 -8.98 10.35
N ARG A 255 -22.26 -9.93 11.22
CA ARG A 255 -23.40 -10.84 10.97
C ARG A 255 -24.71 -10.09 10.76
N ALA A 256 -25.00 -9.11 11.60
CA ALA A 256 -26.18 -8.25 11.49
C ALA A 256 -26.18 -7.46 10.18
N TYR A 257 -25.03 -6.88 9.79
CA TYR A 257 -24.89 -6.20 8.49
C TYR A 257 -25.14 -7.15 7.31
N GLY A 258 -24.56 -8.36 7.35
CA GLY A 258 -24.78 -9.36 6.30
C GLY A 258 -26.26 -9.81 6.20
N ALA A 259 -26.96 -9.91 7.33
CA ALA A 259 -28.40 -10.18 7.34
C ALA A 259 -29.20 -9.03 6.72
N LEU A 260 -28.88 -7.79 7.10
CA LEU A 260 -29.49 -6.58 6.56
C LEU A 260 -29.32 -6.47 5.04
N VAL A 261 -28.13 -6.75 4.52
CA VAL A 261 -27.84 -6.77 3.07
C VAL A 261 -28.72 -7.81 2.36
N ARG A 262 -28.87 -9.02 2.91
CA ARG A 262 -29.72 -10.07 2.33
C ARG A 262 -31.20 -9.71 2.37
N GLU A 263 -31.67 -9.04 3.41
CA GLU A 263 -33.04 -8.56 3.51
C GLU A 263 -33.32 -7.45 2.49
N ALA A 264 -32.46 -6.44 2.42
CA ALA A 264 -32.55 -5.37 1.44
C ALA A 264 -32.56 -5.93 0.00
N ALA A 265 -31.66 -6.89 -0.30
CA ALA A 265 -31.60 -7.53 -1.61
C ALA A 265 -32.88 -8.30 -1.96
N ARG A 266 -33.49 -9.00 -0.99
CA ARG A 266 -34.76 -9.72 -1.18
C ARG A 266 -35.94 -8.79 -1.40
N SER A 267 -35.94 -7.61 -0.77
CA SER A 267 -37.01 -6.63 -0.94
C SER A 267 -37.09 -6.09 -2.37
N GLY A 268 -35.97 -6.07 -3.10
CA GLY A 268 -35.85 -5.47 -4.43
C GLY A 268 -35.87 -3.94 -4.43
N ALA A 269 -36.11 -3.28 -3.28
CA ALA A 269 -36.14 -1.84 -3.17
C ALA A 269 -34.72 -1.24 -3.28
N PRO A 270 -34.54 -0.12 -4.00
CA PRO A 270 -33.32 0.68 -3.95
C PRO A 270 -32.92 1.01 -2.50
N THR A 271 -31.81 0.44 -2.03
CA THR A 271 -31.40 0.56 -0.62
C THR A 271 -29.96 1.01 -0.51
N LEU A 272 -29.72 2.01 0.33
CA LEU A 272 -28.38 2.42 0.76
C LEU A 272 -28.21 2.02 2.22
N LEU A 273 -27.12 1.32 2.56
CA LEU A 273 -26.81 0.95 3.94
C LEU A 273 -25.68 1.85 4.46
N LEU A 274 -26.01 2.74 5.40
CA LEU A 274 -25.05 3.54 6.16
C LEU A 274 -24.59 2.72 7.36
N ALA A 275 -23.57 1.89 7.17
CA ALA A 275 -23.26 0.79 8.07
C ALA A 275 -24.51 -0.09 8.34
N GLN A 276 -25.05 -0.09 9.55
CA GLN A 276 -26.20 -0.92 9.92
C GLN A 276 -27.54 -0.20 9.80
N THR A 277 -27.55 1.02 9.25
CA THR A 277 -28.77 1.83 9.09
C THR A 277 -29.22 1.81 7.64
N PRO A 278 -30.34 1.14 7.30
CA PRO A 278 -30.90 1.17 5.96
C PRO A 278 -31.61 2.49 5.69
N VAL A 279 -31.36 3.08 4.53
CA VAL A 279 -32.05 4.27 4.03
C VAL A 279 -32.41 4.09 2.55
N ALA A 280 -33.31 4.93 2.03
CA ALA A 280 -33.70 4.88 0.63
C ALA A 280 -32.50 5.15 -0.30
N GLY A 281 -32.27 4.25 -1.25
CA GLY A 281 -31.18 4.36 -2.23
C GLY A 281 -31.58 5.16 -3.48
N GLY A 282 -30.62 5.85 -4.08
CA GLY A 282 -30.80 6.61 -5.31
C GLY A 282 -30.61 5.79 -6.60
N ALA A 283 -30.24 4.51 -6.49
CA ALA A 283 -30.02 3.62 -7.64
C ALA A 283 -30.57 2.22 -7.33
N PRO A 284 -30.99 1.45 -8.37
CA PRO A 284 -31.47 0.09 -8.18
C PRO A 284 -30.47 -0.82 -7.44
N GLY A 285 -30.99 -1.75 -6.65
CA GLY A 285 -30.19 -2.70 -5.88
C GLY A 285 -29.71 -2.16 -4.53
N VAL A 286 -28.72 -2.85 -3.95
CA VAL A 286 -28.18 -2.54 -2.62
C VAL A 286 -26.82 -1.86 -2.76
N THR A 287 -26.70 -0.62 -2.29
CA THR A 287 -25.40 0.03 -2.06
C THR A 287 -25.03 -0.12 -0.59
N GLY A 288 -24.06 -1.00 -0.31
CA GLY A 288 -23.57 -1.22 1.05
C GLY A 288 -22.35 -0.35 1.35
N VAL A 289 -22.37 0.40 2.46
CA VAL A 289 -21.22 1.16 2.95
C VAL A 289 -20.73 0.59 4.28
N TYR A 290 -19.51 0.04 4.29
CA TYR A 290 -18.95 -0.59 5.49
C TYR A 290 -17.41 -0.46 5.55
N ASN A 291 -16.84 -0.36 6.76
CA ASN A 291 -15.40 -0.16 6.93
C ASN A 291 -14.56 -1.37 6.49
N THR A 292 -15.09 -2.59 6.66
CA THR A 292 -14.41 -3.81 6.24
C THR A 292 -14.75 -4.11 4.78
N LEU A 293 -14.04 -3.44 3.86
CA LEU A 293 -14.32 -3.52 2.41
C LEU A 293 -14.36 -4.97 1.88
N GLY A 294 -13.43 -5.82 2.32
CA GLY A 294 -13.41 -7.24 1.90
C GLY A 294 -14.67 -8.00 2.31
N PHE A 295 -15.21 -7.72 3.50
CA PHE A 295 -16.47 -8.29 3.97
C PHE A 295 -17.67 -7.71 3.23
N SER A 296 -17.72 -6.38 3.05
CA SER A 296 -18.81 -5.73 2.31
C SER A 296 -18.88 -6.26 0.88
N GLY A 297 -17.73 -6.41 0.22
CA GLY A 297 -17.63 -6.98 -1.12
C GLY A 297 -18.01 -8.46 -1.22
N SER A 298 -17.96 -9.21 -0.11
CA SER A 298 -18.40 -10.62 -0.11
C SER A 298 -19.90 -10.80 0.17
N VAL A 299 -20.57 -9.83 0.79
CA VAL A 299 -22.00 -9.94 1.15
C VAL A 299 -22.94 -9.13 0.25
N VAL A 300 -22.46 -8.03 -0.34
CA VAL A 300 -23.27 -7.22 -1.27
C VAL A 300 -23.43 -7.99 -2.60
N PRO A 301 -24.66 -8.09 -3.16
CA PRO A 301 -24.89 -8.76 -4.44
C PRO A 301 -24.10 -8.13 -5.59
N LEU A 302 -23.79 -8.92 -6.64
CA LEU A 302 -23.09 -8.43 -7.83
C LEU A 302 -23.84 -7.33 -8.60
N SER A 303 -25.16 -7.26 -8.44
CA SER A 303 -26.00 -6.17 -8.98
C SER A 303 -25.98 -4.89 -8.14
N GLY A 304 -25.36 -4.93 -6.95
CA GLY A 304 -25.22 -3.81 -6.04
C GLY A 304 -23.86 -3.13 -6.11
N ALA A 305 -23.54 -2.33 -5.08
CA ALA A 305 -22.26 -1.67 -4.95
C ALA A 305 -21.73 -1.75 -3.51
N ALA A 306 -20.49 -2.20 -3.33
CA ALA A 306 -19.80 -2.18 -2.04
C ALA A 306 -18.85 -0.99 -1.98
N LEU A 307 -19.08 -0.08 -1.03
CA LEU A 307 -18.26 1.09 -0.77
C LEU A 307 -17.73 1.03 0.66
N ASP A 308 -16.69 1.83 0.92
CA ASP A 308 -16.16 2.04 2.25
C ASP A 308 -16.04 3.54 2.52
N PRO A 309 -16.38 4.02 3.72
CA PRO A 309 -16.32 5.45 4.02
C PRO A 309 -14.88 5.90 4.27
N ILE A 310 -13.90 5.00 4.27
CA ILE A 310 -12.49 5.31 4.50
C ILE A 310 -11.70 5.53 3.20
N GLY A 311 -12.29 5.27 2.02
CA GLY A 311 -11.76 5.65 0.71
C GLY A 311 -10.96 4.59 -0.06
N LEU A 312 -10.97 3.31 0.30
CA LEU A 312 -10.21 2.27 -0.42
C LEU A 312 -10.80 1.97 -1.82
N ALA A 313 -12.12 1.93 -1.93
CA ALA A 313 -12.88 1.70 -3.17
C ALA A 313 -13.86 2.82 -3.49
N TYR A 314 -13.85 3.91 -2.72
CA TYR A 314 -14.77 5.02 -2.88
C TYR A 314 -14.02 6.34 -3.19
N PRO A 315 -13.99 6.80 -4.46
CA PRO A 315 -13.27 8.02 -4.85
C PRO A 315 -13.65 9.26 -4.03
N LEU A 316 -14.93 9.48 -3.71
CA LEU A 316 -15.30 10.64 -2.90
C LEU A 316 -14.65 10.56 -1.50
N ALA A 317 -14.73 9.41 -0.84
CA ALA A 317 -14.12 9.21 0.47
C ALA A 317 -12.58 9.30 0.43
N ALA A 318 -11.95 8.85 -0.65
CA ALA A 318 -10.49 8.92 -0.80
C ALA A 318 -9.94 10.36 -0.80
N HIS A 319 -10.73 11.32 -1.29
CA HIS A 319 -10.34 12.74 -1.37
C HIS A 319 -10.83 13.58 -0.18
N SER A 320 -11.55 12.98 0.75
CA SER A 320 -11.96 13.64 1.99
C SER A 320 -10.75 14.06 2.84
N GLU A 321 -10.89 15.13 3.61
CA GLU A 321 -9.87 15.59 4.55
C GLU A 321 -9.60 14.52 5.62
N GLY A 322 -8.33 14.35 5.98
CA GLY A 322 -7.95 13.41 7.03
C GLY A 322 -8.36 13.87 8.42
N ILE A 323 -8.71 12.93 9.28
CA ILE A 323 -8.94 13.11 10.72
C ILE A 323 -7.62 13.41 11.40
N VAL A 324 -7.55 14.54 12.11
CA VAL A 324 -6.37 14.94 12.88
C VAL A 324 -6.06 13.86 13.92
N ASN A 325 -4.80 13.43 13.98
CA ASN A 325 -4.34 12.33 14.84
C ASN A 325 -5.07 10.98 14.62
N GLY A 326 -5.67 10.78 13.44
CA GLY A 326 -6.27 9.51 13.06
C GLY A 326 -5.26 8.36 13.04
N ARG A 327 -5.77 7.14 13.25
CA ARG A 327 -4.99 5.90 13.14
C ARG A 327 -4.45 5.75 11.72
N VAL A 328 -3.20 5.29 11.55
CA VAL A 328 -2.59 5.11 10.22
C VAL A 328 -3.51 4.32 9.32
N GLY A 329 -3.74 4.86 8.14
CA GLY A 329 -4.58 4.25 7.14
C GLY A 329 -6.05 4.09 7.52
N HIS A 330 -6.48 4.64 8.64
CA HIS A 330 -7.87 4.81 9.02
C HIS A 330 -8.09 6.26 9.45
N ASP A 331 -7.30 7.17 8.88
CA ASP A 331 -7.29 8.60 9.16
C ASP A 331 -8.19 9.36 8.19
N LYS A 332 -9.07 8.69 7.46
CA LYS A 332 -10.16 9.29 6.68
C LYS A 332 -11.46 8.61 7.00
N ARG A 333 -12.53 9.39 7.06
CA ARG A 333 -13.90 8.90 7.14
C ARG A 333 -14.82 9.95 6.54
N LEU A 334 -15.42 9.61 5.41
CA LEU A 334 -16.41 10.44 4.76
C LEU A 334 -17.69 10.48 5.62
N PRO A 335 -18.20 11.68 5.97
CA PRO A 335 -19.46 11.80 6.69
C PRO A 335 -20.66 11.28 5.89
N ASP A 336 -21.68 10.78 6.60
CA ASP A 336 -22.85 10.14 5.99
C ASP A 336 -23.64 11.12 5.11
N GLU A 337 -23.59 12.42 5.38
CA GLU A 337 -24.23 13.47 4.55
C GLU A 337 -23.72 13.45 3.10
N TRP A 338 -22.42 13.22 2.90
CA TRP A 338 -21.84 13.09 1.56
C TRP A 338 -22.25 11.80 0.87
N ILE A 339 -22.36 10.72 1.63
CA ILE A 339 -22.75 9.41 1.12
C ILE A 339 -24.20 9.46 0.66
N VAL A 340 -25.09 10.02 1.47
CA VAL A 340 -26.50 10.25 1.13
C VAL A 340 -26.62 11.21 -0.04
N ALA A 341 -25.85 12.30 -0.06
CA ALA A 341 -25.87 13.24 -1.18
C ALA A 341 -25.51 12.59 -2.52
N GLU A 342 -24.67 11.56 -2.54
CA GLU A 342 -24.23 10.91 -3.78
C GLU A 342 -24.94 9.60 -4.13
N ARG A 343 -25.45 8.87 -3.13
CA ARG A 343 -26.00 7.51 -3.26
C ARG A 343 -27.42 7.35 -2.71
N GLY A 344 -27.90 8.30 -1.91
CA GLY A 344 -29.23 8.27 -1.31
C GLY A 344 -30.33 8.72 -2.28
N ALA A 345 -31.57 8.50 -1.88
CA ALA A 345 -32.75 9.06 -2.54
C ALA A 345 -32.85 10.59 -2.37
N ALA A 346 -33.91 11.20 -2.90
CA ALA A 346 -34.17 12.64 -2.78
C ALA A 346 -34.46 13.04 -1.32
N ASP A 347 -35.18 12.22 -0.58
CA ASP A 347 -35.50 12.47 0.82
C ASP A 347 -34.27 12.31 1.70
N VAL A 348 -34.17 13.18 2.72
CA VAL A 348 -33.09 13.14 3.69
C VAL A 348 -33.48 12.17 4.81
N PRO A 349 -32.65 11.16 5.12
CA PRO A 349 -32.90 10.25 6.23
C PRO A 349 -33.01 10.96 7.58
N GLU A 350 -33.85 10.43 8.46
CA GLU A 350 -33.97 10.91 9.83
C GLU A 350 -32.62 10.88 10.56
N GLY A 351 -32.32 11.94 11.32
CA GLY A 351 -31.06 12.10 12.06
C GLY A 351 -29.92 12.75 11.26
N LEU A 352 -30.07 12.96 9.95
CA LEU A 352 -29.16 13.79 9.16
C LEU A 352 -29.70 15.21 8.99
N ASP A 353 -28.78 16.17 8.97
CA ASP A 353 -29.11 17.59 8.75
C ASP A 353 -29.40 17.85 7.26
N PRO A 354 -30.65 18.24 6.89
CA PRO A 354 -31.01 18.50 5.50
C PRO A 354 -30.17 19.59 4.84
N GLU A 355 -29.78 20.64 5.59
CA GLU A 355 -28.98 21.74 5.02
C GLU A 355 -27.60 21.25 4.59
N ARG A 356 -27.00 20.35 5.38
CA ARG A 356 -25.68 19.77 5.09
C ARG A 356 -25.74 18.77 3.94
N VAL A 357 -26.78 17.95 3.86
CA VAL A 357 -26.99 17.05 2.72
C VAL A 357 -27.18 17.85 1.43
N ASP A 358 -27.95 18.94 1.47
CA ASP A 358 -28.16 19.78 0.30
C ASP A 358 -26.91 20.57 -0.10
N ALA A 359 -26.12 21.04 0.87
CA ALA A 359 -24.80 21.62 0.62
C ALA A 359 -23.86 20.61 -0.05
N ALA A 360 -23.83 19.36 0.42
CA ALA A 360 -23.06 18.28 -0.22
C ALA A 360 -23.54 18.03 -1.65
N ARG A 361 -24.86 17.92 -1.88
CA ARG A 361 -25.44 17.74 -3.22
C ARG A 361 -25.01 18.86 -4.17
N ARG A 362 -25.00 20.12 -3.72
CA ARG A 362 -24.52 21.28 -4.49
C ARG A 362 -23.01 21.19 -4.76
N ALA A 363 -22.21 20.95 -3.73
CA ALA A 363 -20.76 20.83 -3.84
C ALA A 363 -20.32 19.72 -4.81
N LEU A 364 -21.03 18.58 -4.85
CA LEU A 364 -20.79 17.47 -5.79
C LEU A 364 -20.97 17.86 -7.27
N ARG A 365 -21.48 19.05 -7.58
CA ARG A 365 -21.65 19.58 -8.94
C ARG A 365 -20.69 20.74 -9.26
N CYS A 366 -19.81 21.10 -8.34
CA CYS A 366 -18.91 22.24 -8.49
C CYS A 366 -17.47 21.80 -8.78
N GLY A 367 -16.82 22.54 -9.69
CA GLY A 367 -15.37 22.58 -9.86
C GLY A 367 -14.68 21.20 -9.86
N PRO A 368 -13.59 21.03 -9.09
CA PRO A 368 -12.85 19.77 -9.03
C PRO A 368 -13.65 18.56 -8.53
N LEU A 369 -14.67 18.75 -7.68
CA LEU A 369 -15.54 17.65 -7.22
C LEU A 369 -16.38 17.10 -8.38
N ALA A 370 -16.95 17.97 -9.20
CA ALA A 370 -17.68 17.56 -10.39
C ALA A 370 -16.77 16.78 -11.36
N GLU A 371 -15.54 17.24 -11.57
CA GLU A 371 -14.57 16.55 -12.43
C GLU A 371 -14.12 15.20 -11.84
N LEU A 372 -13.92 15.09 -10.51
CA LEU A 372 -13.61 13.81 -9.86
C LEU A 372 -14.72 12.78 -10.09
N ARG A 373 -15.99 13.20 -9.97
CA ARG A 373 -17.15 12.34 -10.24
C ARG A 373 -17.24 11.98 -11.72
N ALA A 374 -17.05 12.95 -12.61
CA ALA A 374 -17.06 12.71 -14.06
C ALA A 374 -15.95 11.73 -14.49
N ALA A 375 -14.75 11.86 -13.91
CA ALA A 375 -13.61 10.98 -14.20
C ALA A 375 -13.87 9.51 -13.84
N THR A 376 -14.75 9.25 -12.86
CA THR A 376 -15.02 7.91 -12.32
C THR A 376 -16.37 7.33 -12.75
N ARG A 377 -17.32 8.16 -13.20
CA ARG A 377 -18.69 7.73 -13.54
C ARG A 377 -19.12 8.01 -14.97
N ALA A 378 -18.50 8.95 -15.67
CA ALA A 378 -18.88 9.23 -17.06
C ALA A 378 -18.45 8.08 -17.98
N PRO A 379 -19.17 7.82 -19.09
CA PRO A 379 -18.72 6.88 -20.10
C PRO A 379 -17.30 7.19 -20.56
N LEU A 380 -16.46 6.15 -20.64
CA LEU A 380 -15.06 6.30 -21.03
C LEU A 380 -14.94 6.49 -22.56
N THR A 381 -15.19 7.72 -23.02
CA THR A 381 -14.89 8.14 -24.39
C THR A 381 -13.41 8.48 -24.56
N MET A 382 -12.92 8.57 -25.80
CA MET A 382 -11.54 9.02 -26.06
C MET A 382 -11.26 10.40 -25.45
N GLY A 383 -12.23 11.32 -25.53
CA GLY A 383 -12.12 12.63 -24.89
C GLY A 383 -12.09 12.56 -23.36
N ARG A 384 -12.87 11.66 -22.74
CA ARG A 384 -12.82 11.43 -21.28
C ARG A 384 -11.49 10.80 -20.87
N PHE A 385 -10.97 9.85 -21.65
CA PHE A 385 -9.66 9.23 -21.44
C PHE A 385 -8.55 10.29 -21.46
N TRP A 386 -8.54 11.18 -22.46
CA TRP A 386 -7.53 12.24 -22.54
C TRP A 386 -7.60 13.21 -21.37
N ARG A 387 -8.81 13.67 -20.99
CA ARG A 387 -9.00 14.50 -19.78
C ARG A 387 -8.60 13.78 -18.50
N ASN A 388 -8.84 12.47 -18.43
CA ASN A 388 -8.42 11.61 -17.32
C ASN A 388 -6.89 11.51 -17.23
N LEU A 389 -6.21 11.34 -18.36
CA LEU A 389 -4.77 11.27 -18.44
C LEU A 389 -4.12 12.60 -18.05
N THR A 390 -4.54 13.71 -18.66
CA THR A 390 -3.88 15.02 -18.45
C THR A 390 -4.15 15.60 -17.06
N GLY A 391 -5.36 15.43 -16.51
CA GLY A 391 -5.69 15.92 -15.17
C GLY A 391 -5.38 14.94 -14.03
N ALA A 392 -4.70 13.82 -14.30
CA ALA A 392 -4.50 12.76 -13.31
C ALA A 392 -3.74 13.23 -12.07
N MET A 393 -2.77 14.14 -12.26
CA MET A 393 -1.98 14.70 -11.16
C MET A 393 -2.81 15.61 -10.27
N GLU A 394 -3.57 16.53 -10.86
CA GLU A 394 -4.45 17.47 -10.14
C GLU A 394 -5.54 16.73 -9.37
N ARG A 395 -6.16 15.70 -9.97
CA ARG A 395 -7.12 14.86 -9.26
C ARG A 395 -6.45 14.15 -8.11
N THR A 396 -5.30 13.51 -8.32
CA THR A 396 -4.56 12.80 -7.26
C THR A 396 -4.27 13.68 -6.03
N SER A 397 -3.93 14.95 -6.24
CA SER A 397 -3.63 15.89 -5.15
C SER A 397 -4.87 16.56 -4.54
N PHE A 398 -6.00 16.55 -5.23
CA PHE A 398 -7.23 17.21 -4.78
C PHE A 398 -7.74 16.66 -3.44
N ARG A 399 -8.09 17.56 -2.51
CA ARG A 399 -8.77 17.24 -1.24
C ARG A 399 -9.90 18.24 -0.99
N PHE A 400 -10.92 17.84 -0.24
CA PHE A 400 -12.02 18.72 0.14
C PHE A 400 -12.40 18.58 1.62
N PRO A 401 -12.96 19.64 2.25
CA PRO A 401 -13.41 19.60 3.63
C PRO A 401 -14.49 18.56 3.88
N ASN A 402 -14.40 17.88 5.02
CA ASN A 402 -15.44 16.93 5.43
C ASN A 402 -16.77 17.61 5.73
N ASP A 403 -16.76 18.88 6.16
CA ASP A 403 -17.97 19.67 6.34
C ASP A 403 -18.56 20.11 4.98
N PRO A 404 -19.78 19.64 4.62
CA PRO A 404 -20.43 19.99 3.37
C PRO A 404 -20.62 21.50 3.14
N VAL A 405 -20.93 22.27 4.18
CA VAL A 405 -21.20 23.71 4.05
C VAL A 405 -19.90 24.45 3.72
N ARG A 406 -18.81 24.14 4.44
CA ARG A 406 -17.48 24.66 4.13
C ARG A 406 -17.02 24.26 2.73
N ALA A 407 -17.23 23.00 2.34
CA ALA A 407 -16.84 22.51 1.02
C ALA A 407 -17.63 23.20 -0.11
N GLU A 408 -18.94 23.42 0.06
CA GLU A 408 -19.76 24.16 -0.91
C GLU A 408 -19.19 25.56 -1.13
N ARG A 409 -18.96 26.32 -0.06
CA ARG A 409 -18.43 27.70 -0.16
C ARG A 409 -17.10 27.73 -0.92
N GLN A 410 -16.18 26.84 -0.55
CA GLN A 410 -14.85 26.78 -1.15
C GLN A 410 -14.86 26.35 -2.62
N LEU A 411 -15.71 25.39 -3.00
CA LEU A 411 -15.66 24.77 -4.33
C LEU A 411 -16.66 25.40 -5.32
N CYS A 412 -17.73 26.00 -4.83
CA CYS A 412 -18.74 26.66 -5.66
C CYS A 412 -18.60 28.19 -5.69
N GLY A 413 -17.67 28.78 -4.91
CA GLY A 413 -17.43 30.22 -4.88
C GLY A 413 -18.57 31.03 -4.26
N ARG A 414 -19.19 30.51 -3.19
CA ARG A 414 -20.35 31.10 -2.50
C ARG A 414 -20.03 31.53 -1.08
#